data_AF-A0A7Y1YSU7-F1
#
_entry.id   AF-A0A7Y1YSU7-F1
#
_cell.length_a   1.000
_cell.length_b   1.000
_cell.length_c   1.000
_cell.angle_alpha   90.00
_cell.angle_beta   90.00
_cell.angle_gamma   90.00
#
_symmetry.space_group_name_H-M   'P 1'
#
loop_
_entity.id
_entity.type
_entity.pdbx_description
1 polymer ?
#
loop_
_entity_poly.entity_id
_entity_poly.type
_entity_poly.pdbx_seq_one_letter_code
_entity_poly.pdbx_strand_id
1 'polypeptide(L)'
;DYDMARVMHYIFTSPFFYDQENQANKIKAPIDLMVQTARLFGMKFHDVWAPTFLQRALGQVMFDPPNVAGWPGGRAWINNSTLMLRLNLAEYLIDNQRFDHAVATPYEAMTANSTVQNIRIQKNMVPIIEIFSGTTFNSLGEKLQSSLLAGSHNLKLMTKKERHSLNYTQRAILRLTSLPEFQMC
;
A
#
# COMPACT_ATOMS: atom_id res chain seq x y z
N ASP A 1 -0.28 23.39 34.81
CA ASP A 1 0.46 22.19 34.36
C ASP A 1 -0.41 21.29 33.52
N TYR A 2 -0.02 21.06 32.27
CA TYR A 2 -0.67 20.08 31.40
C TYR A 2 0.08 18.75 31.50
N ASP A 3 -0.59 17.72 32.00
CA ASP A 3 -0.04 16.36 32.08
C ASP A 3 -0.46 15.56 30.85
N MET A 4 0.40 15.54 29.83
CA MET A 4 0.16 14.76 28.61
C MET A 4 0.10 13.26 28.88
N ALA A 5 0.83 12.75 29.88
CA ALA A 5 0.85 11.32 30.18
C ALA A 5 -0.53 10.85 30.67
N ARG A 6 -1.17 11.63 31.55
CA ARG A 6 -2.54 11.35 32.01
C ARG A 6 -3.55 11.35 30.86
N VAL A 7 -3.46 12.30 29.93
CA VAL A 7 -4.36 12.39 28.76
C VAL A 7 -4.17 11.19 27.84
N MET A 8 -2.93 10.85 27.49
CA MET A 8 -2.63 9.70 26.64
C MET A 8 -3.06 8.39 27.28
N HIS A 9 -2.86 8.23 28.60
CA HIS A 9 -3.34 7.08 29.34
C HIS A 9 -4.86 6.95 29.24
N TYR A 10 -5.60 8.03 29.51
CA TYR A 10 -7.06 8.03 29.39
C TYR A 10 -7.53 7.62 28.00
N ILE A 11 -6.96 8.22 26.93
CA ILE A 11 -7.31 7.90 25.55
C ILE A 11 -7.07 6.41 25.25
N PHE A 12 -5.90 5.87 25.60
CA PHE A 12 -5.55 4.49 25.30
C PHE A 12 -6.21 3.44 26.21
N THR A 13 -6.76 3.82 27.36
CA THR A 13 -7.56 2.90 28.21
C THR A 13 -9.06 2.97 27.96
N SER A 14 -9.50 3.97 27.20
CA SER A 14 -10.92 4.19 26.97
C SER A 14 -11.49 3.19 25.97
N PRO A 15 -12.66 2.58 26.24
CA PRO A 15 -13.34 1.69 25.29
C PRO A 15 -13.59 2.37 23.93
N PHE A 16 -13.98 3.65 23.91
CA PHE A 16 -14.31 4.35 22.66
C PHE A 16 -13.14 4.35 21.66
N PHE A 17 -11.89 4.38 22.15
CA PHE A 17 -10.71 4.40 21.31
C PHE A 17 -10.59 3.13 20.46
N TYR A 18 -11.14 2.01 20.95
CA TYR A 18 -11.15 0.72 20.29
C TYR A 18 -12.49 0.37 19.64
N ASP A 19 -13.44 1.31 19.52
CA ASP A 19 -14.66 1.06 18.77
C ASP A 19 -14.35 0.77 17.30
N GLN A 20 -15.14 -0.11 16.69
CA GLN A 20 -14.89 -0.58 15.32
C GLN A 20 -14.89 0.57 14.30
N GLU A 21 -15.63 1.65 14.54
CA GLU A 21 -15.66 2.85 13.70
C GLU A 21 -14.36 3.69 13.73
N ASN A 22 -13.56 3.53 14.79
CA ASN A 22 -12.30 4.25 15.01
C ASN A 22 -11.07 3.43 14.57
N GLN A 23 -11.25 2.14 14.32
CA GLN A 23 -10.19 1.25 13.82
C GLN A 23 -10.18 1.19 12.30
N ALA A 24 -9.00 1.05 11.70
CA ALA A 24 -8.83 0.84 10.26
C ALA A 24 -9.54 1.88 9.37
N ASN A 25 -9.74 3.10 9.87
CA ASN A 25 -10.52 4.15 9.21
C ASN A 25 -9.62 5.23 8.56
N LYS A 26 -8.29 5.05 8.59
CA LYS A 26 -7.36 5.97 7.94
C LYS A 26 -6.93 5.44 6.59
N ILE A 27 -7.03 6.28 5.55
CA ILE A 27 -6.43 5.98 4.25
C ILE A 27 -4.91 6.19 4.36
N LYS A 28 -4.14 5.15 4.04
CA LYS A 28 -2.68 5.19 3.99
C LYS A 28 -2.19 6.32 3.10
N ALA A 29 -1.26 7.12 3.61
CA ALA A 29 -0.57 8.10 2.78
C ALA A 29 0.20 7.38 1.65
N PRO A 30 0.44 8.03 0.50
CA PRO A 30 1.26 7.47 -0.57
C PRO A 30 2.55 6.78 -0.09
N ILE A 31 3.29 7.42 0.82
CA ILE A 31 4.53 6.85 1.36
C ILE A 31 4.28 5.59 2.17
N ASP A 32 3.24 5.56 3.02
CA ASP A 32 2.89 4.39 3.81
C ASP A 32 2.57 3.18 2.91
N LEU A 33 1.77 3.42 1.86
CA LEU A 33 1.41 2.40 0.87
C LEU A 33 2.64 1.87 0.13
N MET A 34 3.52 2.76 -0.31
CA MET A 34 4.77 2.40 -0.98
C MET A 34 5.69 1.57 -0.07
N VAL A 35 5.93 2.03 1.16
CA VAL A 35 6.83 1.35 2.11
C VAL A 35 6.27 0.00 2.53
N GLN A 36 4.96 -0.09 2.80
CA GLN A 36 4.30 -1.35 3.12
C GLN A 36 4.44 -2.35 1.97
N THR A 37 4.17 -1.92 0.73
CA THR A 37 4.29 -2.75 -0.46
C THR A 37 5.73 -3.22 -0.67
N ALA A 38 6.70 -2.30 -0.57
CA ALA A 38 8.11 -2.61 -0.73
C ALA A 38 8.60 -3.62 0.32
N ARG A 39 8.19 -3.46 1.59
CA ARG A 39 8.54 -4.40 2.66
C ARG A 39 7.90 -5.78 2.45
N LEU A 40 6.63 -5.81 2.06
CA LEU A 40 5.88 -7.05 1.84
C LEU A 40 6.54 -7.94 0.78
N PHE A 41 7.06 -7.34 -0.28
CA PHE A 41 7.66 -8.05 -1.41
C PHE A 41 9.20 -8.01 -1.42
N GLY A 42 9.83 -7.57 -0.32
CA GLY A 42 11.29 -7.50 -0.19
C GLY A 42 11.95 -6.69 -1.31
N MET A 43 11.33 -5.58 -1.71
CA MET A 43 11.76 -4.77 -2.83
C MET A 43 12.99 -3.92 -2.47
N LYS A 44 13.97 -3.90 -3.38
CA LYS A 44 15.12 -2.99 -3.36
C LYS A 44 15.21 -2.27 -4.70
N PHE A 45 15.16 -0.95 -4.65
CA PHE A 45 15.32 -0.10 -5.82
C PHE A 45 16.81 -0.01 -6.18
N HIS A 46 17.14 -0.21 -7.45
CA HIS A 46 18.53 -0.07 -7.91
C HIS A 46 18.92 1.40 -8.06
N ASP A 47 17.98 2.22 -8.53
CA ASP A 47 18.15 3.67 -8.65
C ASP A 47 17.61 4.35 -7.39
N VAL A 48 18.41 5.26 -6.81
CA VAL A 48 18.04 6.06 -5.65
C VAL A 48 16.88 7.01 -5.97
N TRP A 49 16.73 7.42 -7.24
CA TRP A 49 15.68 8.34 -7.68
C TRP A 49 14.38 7.64 -8.10
N ALA A 50 14.41 6.32 -8.33
CA ALA A 50 13.24 5.56 -8.73
C ALA A 50 12.03 5.71 -7.77
N PRO A 51 12.20 5.69 -6.43
CA PRO A 51 11.10 5.95 -5.50
C PRO A 51 10.49 7.35 -5.67
N THR A 52 11.28 8.37 -6.04
CA THR A 52 10.80 9.75 -6.23
C THR A 52 9.80 9.85 -7.38
N PHE A 53 9.94 9.02 -8.42
CA PHE A 53 8.96 8.96 -9.50
C PHE A 53 7.59 8.46 -9.00
N LEU A 54 7.57 7.38 -8.22
CA LEU A 54 6.34 6.84 -7.62
C LEU A 54 5.71 7.84 -6.64
N GLN A 55 6.53 8.54 -5.87
CA GLN A 55 6.11 9.61 -4.97
C GLN A 55 5.37 10.73 -5.71
N ARG A 56 5.92 11.21 -6.84
CA ARG A 56 5.28 12.21 -7.69
C ARG A 56 3.97 11.68 -8.28
N ALA A 57 3.98 10.46 -8.79
CA ALA A 57 2.79 9.84 -9.38
C ALA A 57 1.65 9.62 -8.37
N LEU A 58 1.98 9.36 -7.10
CA LEU A 58 1.01 9.19 -6.03
C LEU A 58 0.65 10.48 -5.29
N GLY A 59 1.32 11.60 -5.60
CA GLY A 59 0.99 12.93 -5.06
C GLY A 59 1.62 13.29 -3.70
N GLN A 60 2.69 12.60 -3.28
CA GLN A 60 3.42 12.95 -2.06
C GLN A 60 4.92 12.75 -2.26
N VAL A 61 5.64 13.85 -2.49
CA VAL A 61 7.11 13.88 -2.60
C VAL A 61 7.70 14.22 -1.25
N MET A 62 8.55 13.35 -0.70
CA MET A 62 9.18 13.59 0.59
C MET A 62 10.00 14.88 0.58
N PHE A 63 9.91 15.66 1.66
CA PHE A 63 10.58 16.96 1.85
C PHE A 63 10.17 18.08 0.89
N ASP A 64 9.06 17.91 0.15
CA ASP A 64 8.55 18.89 -0.82
C ASP A 64 7.03 19.09 -0.65
N PRO A 65 6.58 19.67 0.49
CA PRO A 65 5.15 19.87 0.75
C PRO A 65 4.55 20.97 -0.14
N PRO A 66 3.27 20.86 -0.52
CA PRO A 66 2.63 21.82 -1.43
C PRO A 66 2.42 23.20 -0.80
N ASN A 67 2.38 23.31 0.53
CA ASN A 67 2.27 24.56 1.27
C ASN A 67 2.69 24.36 2.75
N VAL A 68 2.61 25.42 3.54
CA VAL A 68 2.97 25.43 4.98
C VAL A 68 2.14 24.48 5.86
N ALA A 69 0.94 24.09 5.43
CA ALA A 69 0.11 23.10 6.12
C ALA A 69 0.49 21.64 5.77
N GLY A 70 1.41 21.44 4.83
CA GLY A 70 1.82 20.12 4.36
C GLY A 70 0.86 19.54 3.33
N TRP A 71 0.78 18.21 3.26
CA TRP A 71 -0.12 17.52 2.33
C TRP A 71 -1.52 17.33 2.93
N PRO A 72 -2.59 17.53 2.14
CA PRO A 72 -3.93 17.20 2.58
C PRO A 72 -4.05 15.68 2.76
N GLY A 73 -4.46 15.26 3.97
CA GLY A 73 -4.58 13.85 4.33
C GLY A 73 -5.93 13.21 3.94
N GLY A 74 -6.10 11.95 4.33
CA GLY A 74 -7.37 11.22 4.22
C GLY A 74 -7.81 10.98 2.77
N ARG A 75 -9.04 11.36 2.44
CA ARG A 75 -9.61 11.14 1.10
C ARG A 75 -8.91 11.93 0.00
N ALA A 76 -8.17 12.99 0.34
CA ALA A 76 -7.39 13.75 -0.64
C ALA A 76 -6.29 12.91 -1.32
N TRP A 77 -5.90 11.79 -0.72
CA TRP A 77 -4.98 10.81 -1.34
C TRP A 77 -5.59 10.00 -2.48
N ILE A 78 -6.92 10.04 -2.64
CA ILE A 78 -7.64 9.28 -3.67
C ILE A 78 -8.28 10.26 -4.64
N ASN A 79 -7.83 10.21 -5.90
CA ASN A 79 -8.43 10.97 -7.00
C ASN A 79 -8.40 10.13 -8.29
N ASN A 80 -9.00 10.65 -9.36
CA ASN A 80 -9.13 9.92 -10.63
C ASN A 80 -7.77 9.54 -11.25
N SER A 81 -6.71 10.33 -11.02
CA SER A 81 -5.37 10.06 -11.59
C SER A 81 -4.53 9.10 -10.74
N THR A 82 -4.79 9.00 -9.43
CA THR A 82 -4.01 8.17 -8.49
C THR A 82 -4.68 6.83 -8.16
N LEU A 83 -6.00 6.73 -8.25
CA LEU A 83 -6.75 5.55 -7.81
C LEU A 83 -6.28 4.25 -8.47
N MET A 84 -6.14 4.25 -9.81
CA MET A 84 -5.71 3.07 -10.55
C MET A 84 -4.28 2.65 -10.20
N LEU A 85 -3.40 3.63 -10.01
CA LEU A 85 -2.03 3.38 -9.57
C LEU A 85 -1.99 2.78 -8.17
N ARG A 86 -2.80 3.31 -7.24
CA ARG A 86 -2.84 2.83 -5.86
C ARG A 86 -3.34 1.39 -5.77
N LEU A 87 -4.39 1.05 -6.52
CA LEU A 87 -4.93 -0.31 -6.58
C LEU A 87 -3.95 -1.30 -7.23
N ASN A 88 -3.20 -0.89 -8.24
CA ASN A 88 -2.32 -1.80 -8.98
C ASN A 88 -0.84 -1.64 -8.61
N LEU A 89 -0.50 -0.91 -7.54
CA LEU A 89 0.88 -0.55 -7.20
C LEU A 89 1.77 -1.81 -7.06
N ALA A 90 1.31 -2.80 -6.29
CA ALA A 90 2.03 -4.03 -6.09
C ALA A 90 2.26 -4.80 -7.39
N GLU A 91 1.24 -4.89 -8.23
CA GLU A 91 1.32 -5.56 -9.53
C GLU A 91 2.31 -4.86 -10.45
N TYR A 92 2.25 -3.53 -10.54
CA TYR A 92 3.19 -2.74 -11.33
C TYR A 92 4.64 -2.94 -10.89
N LEU A 93 4.91 -2.90 -9.58
CA LEU A 93 6.26 -3.06 -9.04
C LEU A 93 6.78 -4.51 -9.16
N ILE A 94 5.89 -5.51 -9.20
CA ILE A 94 6.29 -6.90 -9.37
C ILE A 94 6.53 -7.21 -10.85
N ASP A 95 5.63 -6.81 -11.75
CA ASP A 95 5.72 -7.21 -13.15
C ASP A 95 6.73 -6.38 -13.97
N ASN A 96 7.38 -5.39 -13.33
CA ASN A 96 8.27 -4.42 -13.99
C ASN A 96 7.64 -3.80 -15.25
N GLN A 97 6.30 -3.67 -15.26
CA GLN A 97 5.60 -3.12 -16.42
C GLN A 97 5.95 -1.65 -16.60
N ARG A 98 5.99 -1.23 -17.88
CA ARG A 98 6.20 0.17 -18.24
C ARG A 98 5.09 1.02 -17.63
N PHE A 99 5.52 2.13 -17.03
CA PHE A 99 4.62 3.09 -16.42
C PHE A 99 4.04 4.03 -17.47
N ASP A 100 3.00 3.62 -18.20
CA ASP A 100 2.30 4.47 -19.18
C ASP A 100 1.18 5.33 -18.54
N HIS A 101 1.31 5.65 -17.24
CA HIS A 101 0.42 6.61 -16.60
C HIS A 101 0.97 8.02 -16.79
N ALA A 102 0.20 8.86 -17.48
CA ALA A 102 0.46 10.29 -17.53
C ALA A 102 0.40 10.83 -16.09
N VAL A 103 1.57 11.11 -15.50
CA VAL A 103 1.64 11.79 -14.22
C VAL A 103 1.05 13.18 -14.43
N ALA A 104 -0.21 13.38 -14.03
CA ALA A 104 -0.84 14.68 -14.03
C ALA A 104 -0.20 15.52 -12.92
N THR A 105 0.99 16.06 -13.18
CA THR A 105 1.56 17.11 -12.34
C THR A 105 0.76 18.38 -12.57
N PRO A 106 0.27 19.09 -11.54
CA PRO A 106 -0.50 20.31 -11.75
C PRO A 106 0.28 21.51 -12.31
N TYR A 107 1.62 21.46 -12.47
CA TYR A 107 2.34 22.68 -12.87
C TYR A 107 3.68 22.54 -13.63
N GLU A 108 4.36 21.38 -13.68
CA GLU A 108 5.75 21.35 -14.19
C GLU A 108 6.07 20.29 -15.28
N ALA A 109 5.18 19.35 -15.58
CA ALA A 109 5.42 18.36 -16.65
C ALA A 109 5.28 18.92 -18.09
N MET A 110 5.04 20.22 -18.27
CA MET A 110 5.03 20.84 -19.60
C MET A 110 6.44 21.10 -20.17
N THR A 111 7.51 20.96 -19.38
CA THR A 111 8.88 21.28 -19.84
C THR A 111 9.84 20.10 -19.88
N ALA A 112 9.48 18.95 -19.30
CA ALA A 112 10.28 17.74 -19.40
C ALA A 112 9.43 16.64 -20.03
N ASN A 113 9.87 16.14 -21.18
CA ASN A 113 9.57 14.79 -21.63
C ASN A 113 9.96 13.83 -20.49
N SER A 114 9.08 13.61 -19.51
CA SER A 114 9.29 12.65 -18.44
C SER A 114 9.06 11.27 -19.04
N THR A 115 10.07 10.82 -19.79
CA THR A 115 10.15 9.50 -20.39
C THR A 115 9.83 8.48 -19.31
N VAL A 116 8.84 7.63 -19.59
CA VAL A 116 8.51 6.43 -18.83
C VAL A 116 9.81 5.73 -18.43
N GLN A 117 10.18 5.83 -17.15
CA GLN A 117 11.40 5.19 -16.66
C GLN A 117 11.10 3.72 -16.38
N ASN A 118 11.93 2.84 -16.94
CA ASN A 118 11.96 1.44 -16.52
C ASN A 118 12.57 1.37 -15.12
N ILE A 119 11.73 1.35 -14.10
CA ILE A 119 12.19 1.22 -12.72
C ILE A 119 12.75 -0.20 -12.52
N ARG A 120 14.05 -0.31 -12.25
CA ARG A 120 14.69 -1.59 -11.95
C ARG A 120 14.56 -1.91 -10.47
N ILE A 121 13.78 -2.95 -10.16
CA ILE A 121 13.51 -3.38 -8.77
C ILE A 121 13.97 -4.82 -8.59
N GLN A 122 14.79 -5.06 -7.57
CA GLN A 122 15.03 -6.41 -7.06
C GLN A 122 13.88 -6.74 -6.11
N LYS A 123 13.24 -7.89 -6.29
CA LYS A 123 12.11 -8.36 -5.48
C LYS A 123 12.44 -9.69 -4.81
N ASN A 124 12.00 -9.88 -3.57
CA ASN A 124 12.15 -11.13 -2.84
C ASN A 124 10.87 -11.45 -2.07
N MET A 125 10.04 -12.31 -2.65
CA MET A 125 8.77 -12.75 -2.04
C MET A 125 8.92 -14.00 -1.17
N VAL A 126 10.09 -14.63 -1.15
CA VAL A 126 10.29 -15.88 -0.41
C VAL A 126 9.94 -15.71 1.09
N PRO A 127 10.39 -14.65 1.79
CA PRO A 127 10.10 -14.50 3.22
C PRO A 127 8.60 -14.43 3.52
N ILE A 128 7.83 -13.68 2.72
CA ILE A 128 6.39 -13.55 2.96
C ILE A 128 5.65 -14.84 2.61
N ILE A 129 6.06 -15.55 1.56
CA ILE A 129 5.44 -16.82 1.18
C ILE A 129 5.72 -17.89 2.25
N GLU A 130 6.93 -17.89 2.81
CA GLU A 130 7.35 -18.85 3.83
C GLU A 130 6.52 -18.74 5.12
N ILE A 131 6.15 -17.51 5.53
CA ILE A 131 5.24 -17.28 6.67
C ILE A 131 3.92 -18.04 6.51
N PHE A 132 3.45 -18.22 5.28
CA PHE A 132 2.18 -18.91 4.99
C PHE A 132 2.36 -20.36 4.51
N SER A 133 3.58 -20.89 4.40
CA SER A 133 3.88 -22.23 3.88
C SER A 133 3.15 -23.36 4.61
N GLY A 134 2.95 -23.25 5.93
CA GLY A 134 2.21 -24.20 6.75
C GLY A 134 0.68 -24.08 6.70
N THR A 135 0.14 -23.25 5.81
CA THR A 135 -1.31 -22.97 5.74
C THR A 135 -1.96 -23.68 4.56
N THR A 136 -3.09 -24.34 4.80
CA THR A 136 -3.87 -25.00 3.74
C THR A 136 -4.61 -23.97 2.89
N PHE A 137 -4.85 -24.28 1.61
CA PHE A 137 -5.61 -23.44 0.67
C PHE A 137 -6.91 -22.85 1.24
N ASN A 138 -7.66 -23.64 2.02
CA ASN A 138 -8.96 -23.21 2.57
C ASN A 138 -8.82 -22.13 3.65
N SER A 139 -7.76 -22.18 4.49
CA SER A 139 -7.53 -21.22 5.58
C SER A 139 -6.56 -20.10 5.19
N LEU A 140 -5.92 -20.18 4.02
CA LEU A 140 -4.98 -19.16 3.56
C LEU A 140 -5.65 -17.78 3.44
N GLY A 141 -6.86 -17.71 2.88
CA GLY A 141 -7.57 -16.45 2.70
C GLY A 141 -7.87 -15.74 4.02
N GLU A 142 -8.28 -16.47 5.04
CA GLU A 142 -8.55 -15.92 6.38
C GLU A 142 -7.26 -15.47 7.07
N LYS A 143 -6.21 -16.30 7.02
CA LYS A 143 -4.91 -15.92 7.61
C LYS A 143 -4.32 -14.69 6.95
N LEU A 144 -4.33 -14.61 5.61
CA LEU A 144 -3.85 -13.46 4.86
C LEU A 144 -4.59 -12.18 5.27
N GLN A 145 -5.92 -12.22 5.38
CA GLN A 145 -6.72 -11.07 5.80
C GLN A 145 -6.36 -10.65 7.23
N SER A 146 -6.33 -11.59 8.16
CA SER A 146 -6.02 -11.31 9.57
C SER A 146 -4.62 -10.76 9.81
N SER A 147 -3.66 -11.07 8.92
CA SER A 147 -2.26 -10.65 9.06
C SER A 147 -1.90 -9.39 8.26
N LEU A 148 -2.54 -9.16 7.10
CA LEU A 148 -2.16 -8.08 6.18
C LEU A 148 -3.16 -6.92 6.11
N LEU A 149 -4.43 -7.15 6.49
CA LEU A 149 -5.45 -6.10 6.52
C LEU A 149 -5.66 -5.60 7.95
N ALA A 150 -5.88 -4.30 8.11
CA ALA A 150 -6.25 -3.73 9.39
C ALA A 150 -7.74 -3.98 9.64
N GLY A 151 -8.11 -4.63 10.74
CA GLY A 151 -9.51 -4.91 11.08
C GLY A 151 -10.05 -6.23 10.50
N SER A 152 -11.29 -6.57 10.87
CA SER A 152 -11.92 -7.86 10.54
C SER A 152 -12.63 -7.80 9.20
N HIS A 153 -12.24 -8.70 8.29
CA HIS A 153 -12.75 -8.77 6.92
C HIS A 153 -13.14 -10.21 6.56
N ASN A 154 -14.14 -10.36 5.69
CA ASN A 154 -14.54 -11.65 5.12
C ASN A 154 -14.62 -11.55 3.59
N LEU A 155 -13.46 -11.29 2.98
CA LEU A 155 -13.30 -11.10 1.55
C LEU A 155 -12.97 -12.43 0.88
N LYS A 156 -13.55 -12.65 -0.29
CA LYS A 156 -13.32 -13.85 -1.09
C LYS A 156 -12.04 -13.71 -1.92
N LEU A 157 -10.90 -14.00 -1.30
CA LEU A 157 -9.58 -13.92 -1.96
C LEU A 157 -9.26 -15.13 -2.85
N MET A 158 -9.74 -16.31 -2.50
CA MET A 158 -9.35 -17.57 -3.12
C MET A 158 -10.34 -17.99 -4.21
N THR A 159 -9.85 -18.38 -5.39
CA THR A 159 -10.69 -18.94 -6.46
C THR A 159 -10.45 -20.45 -6.59
N LYS A 160 -11.53 -21.24 -6.74
CA LYS A 160 -11.43 -22.72 -6.83
C LYS A 160 -10.53 -23.20 -7.98
N LYS A 161 -10.41 -22.41 -9.05
CA LYS A 161 -9.56 -22.69 -10.22
C LYS A 161 -8.05 -22.65 -9.89
N GLU A 162 -7.66 -21.87 -8.88
CA GLU A 162 -6.25 -21.66 -8.51
C GLU A 162 -5.71 -22.70 -7.52
N ARG A 163 -6.54 -23.64 -7.04
CA ARG A 163 -6.17 -24.62 -5.99
C ARG A 163 -4.94 -25.45 -6.32
N HIS A 164 -4.74 -25.74 -7.61
CA HIS A 164 -3.62 -26.56 -8.10
C HIS A 164 -2.46 -25.73 -8.65
N SER A 165 -2.53 -24.39 -8.63
CA SER A 165 -1.44 -23.54 -9.08
C SER A 165 -0.33 -23.54 -8.03
N LEU A 166 0.91 -23.86 -8.40
CA LEU A 166 2.07 -23.77 -7.50
C LEU A 166 2.25 -22.37 -6.87
N ASN A 167 1.71 -21.33 -7.52
CA ASN A 167 1.88 -19.94 -7.13
C ASN A 167 0.61 -19.33 -6.52
N TYR A 168 -0.31 -20.15 -6.00
CA TYR A 168 -1.60 -19.67 -5.47
C TYR A 168 -1.42 -18.66 -4.32
N THR A 169 -0.42 -18.86 -3.45
CA THR A 169 -0.10 -17.95 -2.34
C THR A 169 0.34 -16.57 -2.84
N GLN A 170 1.26 -16.54 -3.81
CA GLN A 170 1.72 -15.29 -4.42
C GLN A 170 0.56 -14.53 -5.08
N ARG A 171 -0.30 -15.23 -5.84
CA ARG A 171 -1.47 -14.62 -6.48
C ARG A 171 -2.48 -14.09 -5.47
N ALA A 172 -2.70 -14.81 -4.38
CA ALA A 172 -3.58 -14.38 -3.30
C ALA A 172 -3.06 -13.11 -2.60
N ILE A 173 -1.75 -13.04 -2.32
CA ILE A 173 -1.11 -11.85 -1.76
C ILE A 173 -1.25 -10.67 -2.73
N LEU A 174 -0.92 -10.86 -4.01
CA LEU A 174 -1.07 -9.82 -5.03
C LEU A 174 -2.51 -9.29 -5.15
N ARG A 175 -3.49 -10.20 -5.16
CA ARG A 175 -4.91 -9.84 -5.18
C ARG A 175 -5.31 -9.09 -3.91
N LEU A 176 -4.81 -9.49 -2.74
CA LEU A 176 -5.08 -8.78 -1.50
C LEU A 176 -4.53 -7.35 -1.56
N THR A 177 -3.32 -7.15 -2.09
CA THR A 177 -2.72 -5.82 -2.20
C THR A 177 -3.44 -4.88 -3.17
N SER A 178 -4.27 -5.41 -4.08
CA SER A 178 -5.07 -4.59 -4.99
C SER A 178 -6.46 -4.23 -4.47
N LEU A 179 -6.79 -4.64 -3.25
CA LEU A 179 -8.05 -4.31 -2.61
C LEU A 179 -8.03 -2.91 -1.97
N PRO A 180 -9.16 -2.17 -1.98
CA PRO A 180 -9.30 -0.93 -1.22
C PRO A 180 -8.96 -1.08 0.27
N GLU A 181 -9.33 -2.21 0.88
CA GLU A 181 -9.10 -2.53 2.29
C GLU A 181 -7.61 -2.57 2.63
N PHE A 182 -6.75 -2.96 1.68
CA PHE A 182 -5.30 -2.92 1.88
C PHE A 182 -4.77 -1.49 2.00
N GLN A 183 -5.50 -0.48 1.53
CA GLN A 183 -5.14 0.93 1.67
C GLN A 183 -5.60 1.55 3.00
N MET A 184 -6.28 0.79 3.86
CA MET A 184 -6.78 1.25 5.15
C MET A 184 -5.82 0.88 6.30
N CYS A 185 -5.68 1.74 7.31
CA CYS A 185 -4.90 1.49 8.53
C CYS A 185 -5.54 2.12 9.77
#